data_AF-A0A949MJ18-F1
#
_entry.id   AF-A0A949MJ18-F1
#
_cell.length_a   1.000
_cell.length_b   1.000
_cell.length_c   1.000
_cell.angle_alpha   90.00
_cell.angle_beta   90.00
_cell.angle_gamma   90.00
#
_symmetry.space_group_name_H-M   'P 1'
#
loop_
_entity.id
_entity.type
_entity.pdbx_description
1 polymer ?
#
loop_
_entity_poly.entity_id
_entity_poly.type
_entity_poly.pdbx_seq_one_letter_code
_entity_poly.pdbx_strand_id
1 'polypeptide(L)'
;MPRLAALHPTAARVTSLALLGALLAPLPARALGTLAELSVVDRSTGQTLPLYTHAGRTYVAGQPGHRYALTVRNRRGERLLAVMSVDGLNVLDGQPAAWGQTGYVFGPWQRYAVSGWRKSDAEVAAFEFTALPDSYAARTGRPANVG
;
A
#
# COMPACT_ATOMS: atom_id res chain seq x y z
N MET A 1 -40.00 -25.86 74.49
CA MET A 1 -38.78 -26.62 74.86
C MET A 1 -38.73 -27.88 73.99
N PRO A 2 -37.58 -28.31 73.43
CA PRO A 2 -36.34 -27.61 73.03
C PRO A 2 -36.13 -27.80 71.48
N ARG A 3 -35.00 -27.68 70.76
CA ARG A 3 -33.79 -26.81 70.78
C ARG A 3 -33.15 -26.80 69.37
N LEU A 4 -32.81 -25.63 68.81
CA LEU A 4 -31.77 -25.41 67.77
C LEU A 4 -31.94 -26.15 66.40
N ALA A 5 -31.16 -25.89 65.34
CA ALA A 5 -30.00 -24.99 65.15
C ALA A 5 -30.11 -24.18 63.84
N ALA A 6 -29.22 -23.18 63.67
CA ALA A 6 -29.07 -22.41 62.43
C ALA A 6 -27.85 -22.88 61.60
N LEU A 7 -27.82 -22.54 60.31
CA LEU A 7 -26.71 -21.81 59.66
C LEU A 7 -26.95 -21.65 58.14
N HIS A 8 -26.77 -20.43 57.62
CA HIS A 8 -26.66 -20.18 56.18
C HIS A 8 -25.21 -20.29 55.72
N PRO A 9 -24.99 -20.73 54.47
CA PRO A 9 -24.01 -20.09 53.62
C PRO A 9 -24.68 -19.57 52.33
N THR A 10 -24.60 -18.27 52.10
CA THR A 10 -25.03 -17.64 50.84
C THR A 10 -24.06 -17.99 49.72
N ALA A 11 -24.46 -18.86 48.79
CA ALA A 11 -23.67 -19.14 47.59
C ALA A 11 -23.56 -17.87 46.72
N ALA A 12 -22.33 -17.40 46.50
CA ALA A 12 -22.07 -16.19 45.72
C ALA A 12 -22.44 -16.42 44.24
N ARG A 13 -23.28 -15.54 43.68
CA ARG A 13 -23.59 -15.54 42.24
C ARG A 13 -22.41 -14.96 41.48
N VAL A 14 -21.63 -15.82 40.84
CA VAL A 14 -20.58 -15.39 39.89
C VAL A 14 -21.27 -14.91 38.60
N THR A 15 -21.53 -13.61 38.50
CA THR A 15 -21.96 -12.98 37.25
C THR A 15 -20.78 -12.88 36.29
N SER A 16 -20.73 -13.79 35.32
CA SER A 16 -19.71 -13.79 34.26
C SER A 16 -19.80 -12.49 33.44
N LEU A 17 -18.80 -11.62 33.58
CA LEU A 17 -18.67 -10.42 32.76
C LEU A 17 -18.23 -10.82 31.34
N ALA A 18 -19.18 -10.92 30.42
CA ALA A 18 -18.87 -11.17 29.01
C ALA A 18 -18.15 -9.96 28.41
N LEU A 19 -16.82 -10.07 28.21
CA LEU A 19 -16.08 -9.08 27.44
C LEU A 19 -16.59 -9.10 26.00
N LEU A 20 -17.26 -8.03 25.59
CA LEU A 20 -17.65 -7.81 24.21
C LEU A 20 -16.41 -7.43 23.40
N GLY A 21 -15.65 -8.46 22.98
CA GLY A 21 -14.42 -8.29 22.21
C GLY A 21 -14.68 -7.51 20.93
N ALA A 22 -14.17 -6.28 20.86
CA ALA A 22 -14.36 -5.41 19.71
C ALA A 22 -13.79 -6.07 18.46
N LEU A 23 -14.66 -6.35 17.49
CA LEU A 23 -14.28 -7.04 16.26
C LEU A 23 -13.49 -6.10 15.35
N LEU A 24 -12.17 -6.01 15.54
CA LEU A 24 -11.25 -5.43 14.56
C LEU A 24 -11.17 -6.33 13.32
N ALA A 25 -12.26 -6.35 12.56
CA ALA A 25 -12.24 -6.88 11.20
C ALA A 25 -11.25 -6.03 10.38
N PRO A 26 -10.19 -6.62 9.81
CA PRO A 26 -9.26 -5.86 8.98
C PRO A 26 -10.01 -5.36 7.75
N LEU A 27 -10.15 -4.04 7.61
CA LEU A 27 -10.76 -3.43 6.44
C LEU A 27 -10.01 -3.92 5.19
N PRO A 28 -10.66 -4.65 4.26
CA PRO A 28 -9.98 -5.13 3.07
C PRO A 28 -9.55 -3.92 2.24
N ALA A 29 -8.25 -3.84 1.90
CA ALA A 29 -7.61 -2.67 1.32
C ALA A 29 -7.98 -2.39 -0.16
N ARG A 30 -9.28 -2.44 -0.49
CA ARG A 30 -9.89 -2.07 -1.78
C ARG A 30 -9.99 -0.54 -1.96
N ALA A 31 -8.94 0.16 -1.51
CA ALA A 31 -8.77 1.61 -1.63
C ALA A 31 -8.23 2.02 -3.01
N LEU A 32 -7.38 1.17 -3.60
CA LEU A 32 -6.96 1.29 -5.00
C LEU A 32 -8.18 1.04 -5.89
N GLY A 33 -8.49 2.01 -6.74
CA GLY A 33 -9.71 2.08 -7.56
C GLY A 33 -10.82 2.97 -6.97
N THR A 34 -10.92 3.14 -5.64
CA THR A 34 -11.97 3.95 -5.00
C THR A 34 -11.50 5.33 -4.54
N LEU A 35 -10.29 5.43 -3.96
CA LEU A 35 -9.66 6.70 -3.59
C LEU A 35 -8.82 7.27 -4.74
N ALA A 36 -8.05 6.41 -5.41
CA ALA A 36 -7.19 6.79 -6.53
C ALA A 36 -7.28 5.77 -7.67
N GLU A 37 -7.12 6.26 -8.88
CA GLU A 37 -6.91 5.51 -10.12
C GLU A 37 -5.41 5.47 -10.39
N LEU A 38 -4.85 4.27 -10.61
CA LEU A 38 -3.45 4.05 -10.96
C LEU A 38 -3.39 3.40 -12.35
N SER A 39 -2.54 3.91 -13.24
CA SER A 39 -2.24 3.32 -14.53
C SER A 39 -0.76 3.42 -14.85
N VAL A 40 -0.28 2.55 -15.74
CA VAL A 40 1.10 2.58 -16.24
C VAL A 40 1.09 3.12 -17.67
N VAL A 41 1.96 4.08 -17.96
CA VAL A 41 2.12 4.65 -19.30
C VAL A 41 3.51 4.29 -19.83
N ASP A 42 3.57 3.66 -20.99
CA ASP A 42 4.79 3.54 -21.78
C ASP A 42 5.13 4.91 -22.37
N ARG A 43 6.27 5.48 -21.96
CA ARG A 43 6.75 6.79 -22.44
C ARG A 43 7.49 6.70 -23.78
N SER A 44 7.86 5.50 -24.24
CA SER A 44 8.42 5.29 -25.57
C SER A 44 7.33 5.33 -26.65
N THR A 45 6.11 4.88 -26.33
CA THR A 45 4.98 4.80 -27.27
C THR A 45 3.82 5.75 -26.95
N GLY A 46 3.81 6.35 -25.76
CA GLY A 46 2.70 7.17 -25.23
C GLY A 46 1.48 6.36 -24.76
N GLN A 47 1.49 5.03 -24.88
CA GLN A 47 0.34 4.20 -24.59
C GLN A 47 0.13 3.97 -23.09
N THR A 48 -1.13 4.05 -22.65
CA THR A 48 -1.52 3.53 -21.32
C THR A 48 -1.67 2.01 -21.43
N LEU A 49 -0.91 1.26 -20.63
CA LEU A 49 -0.90 -0.20 -20.69
C LEU A 49 -2.21 -0.80 -20.12
N PRO A 50 -2.73 -1.89 -20.73
CA PRO A 50 -3.83 -2.64 -20.15
C PRO A 50 -3.41 -3.33 -18.84
N LEU A 51 -4.31 -3.33 -17.85
CA LEU A 51 -4.13 -3.97 -16.55
C LEU A 51 -4.75 -5.36 -16.57
N TYR A 52 -3.93 -6.40 -16.40
CA TYR A 52 -4.36 -7.79 -16.31
C TYR A 52 -4.44 -8.21 -14.84
N THR A 53 -5.56 -8.81 -14.41
CA THR A 53 -5.73 -9.29 -13.03
C THR A 53 -5.64 -10.82 -13.00
N HIS A 54 -4.73 -11.37 -12.19
CA HIS A 54 -4.54 -12.81 -12.03
C HIS A 54 -4.13 -13.15 -10.60
N ALA A 55 -4.70 -14.20 -10.01
CA ALA A 55 -4.42 -14.66 -8.65
C ALA A 55 -4.44 -13.55 -7.57
N GLY A 56 -5.32 -12.55 -7.71
CA GLY A 56 -5.45 -11.41 -6.80
C GLY A 56 -4.36 -10.33 -6.94
N ARG A 57 -3.47 -10.46 -7.92
CA ARG A 57 -2.44 -9.45 -8.30
C ARG A 57 -2.80 -8.79 -9.64
N THR A 58 -2.29 -7.58 -9.84
CA THR A 58 -2.46 -6.81 -11.08
C THR A 58 -1.12 -6.68 -11.80
N TYR A 59 -1.13 -6.87 -13.11
CA TYR A 59 0.04 -6.93 -13.98
C TYR A 59 -0.14 -6.00 -15.19
N VAL A 60 0.97 -5.59 -15.79
CA VAL A 60 1.03 -4.94 -17.10
C VAL A 60 2.04 -5.66 -17.99
N ALA A 61 1.82 -5.64 -19.31
CA ALA A 61 2.78 -6.19 -20.26
C ALA A 61 3.84 -5.13 -20.60
N GLY A 62 5.04 -5.29 -20.02
CA GLY A 62 6.20 -4.45 -20.32
C GLY A 62 6.99 -4.91 -21.55
N GLN A 63 7.85 -4.03 -22.07
CA GLN A 63 8.84 -4.31 -23.10
C GLN A 63 10.24 -3.96 -22.55
N PRO A 64 11.26 -4.81 -22.72
CA PRO A 64 12.62 -4.52 -22.25
C PRO A 64 13.17 -3.21 -22.84
N GLY A 65 13.84 -2.40 -22.01
CA GLY A 65 14.42 -1.12 -22.42
C GLY A 65 13.42 0.02 -22.68
N HIS A 66 12.11 -0.21 -22.56
CA HIS A 66 11.11 0.87 -22.57
C HIS A 66 11.04 1.57 -21.21
N ARG A 67 10.64 2.85 -21.23
CA ARG A 67 10.56 3.73 -20.05
C ARG A 67 9.12 3.96 -19.65
N TYR A 68 8.82 3.77 -18.36
CA TYR A 68 7.45 3.81 -17.85
C TYR A 68 7.21 4.95 -16.87
N ALA A 69 5.96 5.44 -16.81
CA ALA A 69 5.47 6.32 -15.77
C ALA A 69 4.27 5.69 -15.05
N LEU A 70 4.23 5.86 -13.73
CA LEU A 70 3.06 5.58 -12.91
C LEU A 70 2.17 6.81 -12.89
N THR A 71 1.04 6.78 -13.60
CA THR A 71 0.06 7.86 -13.58
C THR A 71 -0.96 7.60 -12.49
N VAL A 72 -1.01 8.50 -11.51
CA VAL A 72 -1.97 8.47 -10.41
C VAL A 72 -2.96 9.61 -10.58
N ARG A 73 -4.24 9.31 -10.40
CA ARG A 73 -5.33 10.28 -10.37
C ARG A 73 -6.15 10.13 -9.10
N ASN A 74 -6.28 11.21 -8.35
CA ASN A 74 -7.21 11.31 -7.23
C ASN A 74 -8.67 11.22 -7.75
N ARG A 75 -9.48 10.33 -7.17
CA ARG A 75 -10.91 10.17 -7.50
C ARG A 75 -11.84 10.90 -6.53
N ARG A 76 -11.31 11.84 -5.75
CA ARG A 76 -11.99 12.49 -4.62
C ARG A 76 -11.91 14.01 -4.70
N GLY A 77 -12.86 14.66 -4.03
CA GLY A 77 -12.87 16.12 -3.82
C GLY A 77 -11.97 16.60 -2.67
N GLU A 78 -11.28 15.68 -1.98
CA GLU A 78 -10.36 15.97 -0.87
C GLU A 78 -8.89 15.71 -1.27
N ARG A 79 -7.93 16.21 -0.48
CA ARG A 79 -6.49 15.94 -0.72
C ARG A 79 -6.16 14.49 -0.35
N LEU A 80 -5.33 13.84 -1.16
CA LEU A 80 -4.85 12.47 -0.94
C LEU A 80 -3.33 12.44 -0.83
N LEU A 81 -2.80 11.88 0.25
CA LEU A 81 -1.39 11.51 0.37
C LEU A 81 -1.21 10.07 -0.12
N ALA A 82 -0.27 9.84 -1.03
CA ALA A 82 0.16 8.49 -1.42
C ALA A 82 1.66 8.31 -1.17
N VAL A 83 2.00 7.45 -0.21
CA VAL A 83 3.33 6.84 -0.12
C VAL A 83 3.39 5.80 -1.25
N MET A 84 4.20 6.08 -2.28
CA MET A 84 4.32 5.23 -3.45
C MET A 84 5.60 4.40 -3.38
N SER A 85 5.51 3.12 -3.70
CA SER A 85 6.66 2.22 -3.76
C SER A 85 6.69 1.39 -5.05
N VAL A 86 7.92 1.07 -5.47
CA VAL A 86 8.26 0.08 -6.49
C VAL A 86 9.26 -0.86 -5.83
N ASP A 87 9.25 -2.16 -6.13
CA ASP A 87 10.13 -3.17 -5.52
C ASP A 87 10.11 -3.26 -3.97
N GLY A 88 9.17 -2.58 -3.29
CA GLY A 88 9.18 -2.41 -1.83
C GLY A 88 10.02 -1.24 -1.31
N LEU A 89 10.61 -0.41 -2.18
CA LEU A 89 11.29 0.84 -1.85
C LEU A 89 10.42 2.06 -2.22
N ASN A 90 10.47 3.13 -1.43
CA ASN A 90 9.73 4.37 -1.66
C ASN A 90 10.32 5.14 -2.85
N VAL A 91 9.45 5.61 -3.74
CA VAL A 91 9.80 6.28 -5.01
C VAL A 91 10.48 7.65 -4.80
N LEU A 92 10.33 8.27 -3.62
CA LEU A 92 10.87 9.59 -3.31
C LEU A 92 12.27 9.61 -2.67
N ASP A 93 12.67 8.54 -1.97
CA ASP A 93 13.92 8.49 -1.19
C ASP A 93 14.69 7.15 -1.29
N GLY A 94 14.13 6.16 -1.99
CA GLY A 94 14.70 4.83 -2.17
C GLY A 94 14.78 3.97 -0.92
N GLN A 95 14.16 4.35 0.21
CA GLN A 95 14.18 3.57 1.46
C GLN A 95 13.07 2.51 1.50
N PRO A 96 13.19 1.44 2.32
CA PRO A 96 12.12 0.44 2.46
C PRO A 96 10.79 1.09 2.83
N ALA A 97 9.72 0.78 2.09
CA ALA A 97 8.49 1.55 2.13
C ALA A 97 7.69 1.34 3.42
N ALA A 98 7.23 2.44 4.04
CA ALA A 98 6.43 2.42 5.27
C ALA A 98 5.39 3.54 5.30
N TRP A 99 4.22 3.27 5.88
CA TRP A 99 3.06 4.19 5.86
C TRP A 99 3.29 5.58 6.46
N GLY A 100 4.29 5.75 7.33
CA GLY A 100 4.65 7.03 7.96
C GLY A 100 5.67 7.88 7.18
N GLN A 101 6.05 7.49 5.97
CA GLN A 101 7.04 8.21 5.16
C GLN A 101 6.44 9.37 4.35
N THR A 102 7.33 10.20 3.81
CA THR A 102 7.00 11.18 2.77
C THR A 102 6.36 10.51 1.56
N GLY A 103 5.35 11.16 1.00
CA GLY A 103 4.61 10.70 -0.19
C GLY A 103 4.14 11.86 -1.05
N TYR A 104 3.63 11.56 -2.23
CA TYR A 104 3.03 12.56 -3.13
C TYR A 104 1.67 13.01 -2.57
N VAL A 105 1.44 14.33 -2.48
CA VAL A 105 0.13 14.88 -2.12
C VAL A 105 -0.60 15.35 -3.37
N PHE A 106 -1.70 14.68 -3.69
CA PHE A 106 -2.60 15.00 -4.78
C PHE A 106 -3.72 15.91 -4.27
N GLY A 107 -3.92 17.04 -4.94
CA GLY A 107 -5.10 17.88 -4.77
C GLY A 107 -6.39 17.21 -5.23
N PRO A 108 -7.56 17.80 -4.95
CA PRO A 108 -8.86 17.32 -5.44
C PRO A 108 -8.81 17.03 -6.94
N TRP A 109 -9.23 15.83 -7.34
CA TRP A 109 -9.27 15.35 -8.74
C TRP A 109 -7.94 15.33 -9.51
N GLN A 110 -6.80 15.71 -8.89
CA GLN A 110 -5.52 15.87 -9.56
C GLN A 110 -5.03 14.54 -10.17
N ARG A 111 -4.56 14.60 -11.42
CA ARG A 111 -3.74 13.57 -12.06
C ARG A 111 -2.28 14.04 -12.16
N TYR A 112 -1.33 13.15 -11.90
CA TYR A 112 0.11 13.39 -12.08
C TYR A 112 0.83 12.11 -12.51
N ALA A 113 1.90 12.26 -13.29
CA ALA A 113 2.67 11.15 -13.86
C ALA A 113 4.06 11.06 -13.21
N VAL A 114 4.25 10.05 -12.37
CA VAL A 114 5.52 9.76 -11.69
C VAL A 114 6.41 8.98 -12.66
N SER A 115 7.37 9.68 -13.27
CA SER A 115 8.21 9.18 -14.38
C SER A 115 9.40 8.30 -13.97
N GLY A 116 9.59 8.05 -12.68
CA GLY A 116 10.75 7.31 -12.17
C GLY A 116 11.02 7.59 -10.69
N TRP A 117 12.08 6.95 -10.17
CA TRP A 117 12.65 7.20 -8.85
C TRP A 117 13.23 8.61 -8.78
N ARG A 118 12.88 9.37 -7.74
CA ARG A 118 13.59 10.62 -7.41
C ARG A 118 14.76 10.32 -6.49
N LYS A 119 15.94 10.90 -6.80
CA LYS A 119 17.03 11.06 -5.82
C LYS A 119 17.23 12.51 -5.37
N SER A 120 16.74 13.46 -6.17
CA SER A 120 16.75 14.90 -5.94
C SER A 120 15.71 15.57 -6.85
N ASP A 121 15.60 16.91 -6.82
CA ASP A 121 14.80 17.64 -7.80
C ASP A 121 15.36 17.55 -9.25
N ALA A 122 16.62 17.13 -9.41
CA ALA A 122 17.31 17.05 -10.70
C ALA A 122 17.45 15.63 -11.26
N GLU A 123 17.56 14.60 -10.42
CA GLU A 123 17.79 13.22 -10.86
C GLU A 123 16.52 12.35 -10.73
N VAL A 124 15.97 11.98 -11.90
CA VAL A 124 14.85 11.03 -12.04
C VAL A 124 15.33 9.81 -12.83
N ALA A 125 15.55 8.69 -12.14
CA ALA A 125 15.87 7.42 -12.78
C ALA A 125 14.57 6.74 -13.24
N ALA A 126 14.40 6.56 -14.55
CA ALA A 126 13.15 6.04 -15.12
C ALA A 126 12.81 4.63 -14.61
N PHE A 127 11.51 4.30 -14.57
CA PHE A 127 11.10 2.91 -14.40
C PHE A 127 11.31 2.17 -15.72
N GLU A 128 12.12 1.11 -15.71
CA GLU A 128 12.48 0.31 -16.89
C GLU A 128 12.44 -1.17 -16.47
N PHE A 129 11.81 -2.04 -17.26
CA PHE A 129 11.87 -3.49 -17.01
C PHE A 129 13.25 -4.00 -17.44
N THR A 130 14.02 -4.50 -16.48
CA THR A 130 15.41 -4.93 -16.66
C THR A 130 15.69 -6.26 -15.95
N ALA A 131 16.85 -6.85 -16.19
CA ALA A 131 17.26 -8.09 -15.52
C ALA A 131 17.51 -7.85 -14.02
N LEU A 132 17.26 -8.88 -13.20
CA LEU A 132 17.46 -8.86 -11.74
C LEU A 132 18.74 -8.15 -11.24
N PRO A 133 19.96 -8.43 -11.75
CA PRO A 133 21.18 -7.76 -11.28
C PRO A 133 21.24 -6.25 -11.61
N ASP A 134 20.55 -5.80 -12.65
CA ASP A 134 20.53 -4.41 -13.10
C ASP A 134 19.42 -3.56 -12.47
N SER A 135 18.53 -4.19 -11.70
CA SER A 135 17.42 -3.54 -10.99
C SER A 135 17.93 -2.45 -10.02
N TYR A 136 17.11 -1.41 -9.79
CA TYR A 136 17.49 -0.30 -8.93
C TYR A 136 17.81 -0.76 -7.49
N ALA A 137 17.06 -1.74 -6.98
CA ALA A 137 17.29 -2.33 -5.68
C ALA A 137 18.58 -3.17 -5.62
N ALA A 138 18.88 -4.00 -6.62
CA ALA A 138 20.16 -4.71 -6.70
C ALA A 138 21.34 -3.73 -6.75
N ARG A 139 21.25 -2.69 -7.61
CA ARG A 139 22.26 -1.64 -7.75
C ARG A 139 22.41 -0.71 -6.53
N THR A 140 21.47 -0.76 -5.59
CA THR A 140 21.56 -0.09 -4.27
C THR A 140 21.84 -1.07 -3.11
N GLY A 141 22.27 -2.30 -3.42
CA GLY A 141 22.72 -3.29 -2.43
C GLY A 141 21.60 -4.04 -1.72
N ARG A 142 20.39 -4.08 -2.28
CA ARG A 142 19.16 -4.64 -1.66
C ARG A 142 18.49 -5.70 -2.56
N PRO A 143 19.19 -6.80 -2.92
CA PRO A 143 18.73 -7.76 -3.94
C PRO A 143 17.49 -8.59 -3.58
N ALA A 144 16.99 -8.52 -2.34
CA ALA A 144 15.75 -9.20 -1.91
C ALA A 144 14.46 -8.42 -2.26
N ASN A 145 14.60 -7.16 -2.71
CA ASN A 145 13.52 -6.23 -2.98
C ASN A 145 13.41 -6.03 -4.50
N VAL A 146 12.68 -6.89 -5.21
CA VAL A 146 12.61 -6.92 -6.69
C VAL A 146 11.24 -7.49 -7.12
N GLY A 147 10.58 -6.89 -8.13
CA GLY A 147 9.24 -7.31 -8.57
C GLY A 147 8.89 -7.02 -10.04
#